data_AF-A0A6J4KV74-F1
#
_entry.id   AF-A0A6J4KV74-F1
#
_cell.length_a   1.000
_cell.length_b   1.000
_cell.length_c   1.000
_cell.angle_alpha   90.00
_cell.angle_beta   90.00
_cell.angle_gamma   90.00
#
_symmetry.space_group_name_H-M   'P 1'
#
loop_
_entity.id
_entity.type
_entity.pdbx_description
1 polymer ?
#
loop_
_entity_poly.entity_id
_entity_poly.type
_entity_poly.pdbx_seq_one_letter_code
_entity_poly.pdbx_strand_id
1 'polypeptide(L)' 'MIDLRHVDLSTHLPALDVADGQAHRWYLWWRTRPLGLLALEPWQLPVTSERLAGLVAAAIAPAVGDLLHPGGGFAA' A
#
# COMPACT_ATOMS: atom_id res chain seq x y z
N MET A 1 -12.19 14.71 -1.60
CA MET A 1 -11.40 14.64 -2.86
C MET A 1 -10.55 13.38 -2.79
N ILE A 2 -10.27 12.70 -3.90
CA ILE A 2 -9.51 11.44 -3.90
C ILE A 2 -8.16 11.70 -4.55
N ASP A 3 -7.08 11.34 -3.84
CA ASP A 3 -5.71 11.25 -4.36
C ASP A 3 -5.47 9.83 -4.88
N LEU A 4 -5.26 9.72 -6.19
CA LEU A 4 -4.95 8.44 -6.85
C LEU A 4 -3.47 8.44 -7.20
N ARG A 5 -2.71 7.50 -6.64
CA ARG A 5 -1.25 7.50 -6.78
C ARG A 5 -0.70 6.12 -7.14
N HIS A 6 0.31 6.12 -8.01
CA HIS A 6 1.17 4.97 -8.25
C HIS A 6 2.40 5.06 -7.34
N VAL A 7 2.62 4.05 -6.50
CA VAL A 7 3.71 4.01 -5.51
C VAL A 7 4.62 2.83 -5.79
N ASP A 8 5.85 3.11 -6.23
CA ASP A 8 6.90 2.10 -6.38
C ASP A 8 7.68 1.95 -5.08
N LEU A 9 7.42 0.85 -4.37
CA LEU A 9 8.02 0.50 -3.09
C LEU A 9 9.54 0.26 -3.18
N SER A 10 10.09 0.08 -4.38
CA SER A 10 11.55 -0.06 -4.56
C SER A 10 12.30 1.28 -4.47
N THR A 11 11.57 2.41 -4.48
CA THR A 11 12.15 3.75 -4.43
C THR A 11 12.03 4.36 -3.04
N HIS A 12 10.81 4.64 -2.62
CA HIS A 12 10.47 5.20 -1.32
C HIS A 12 8.96 5.01 -1.06
N LEU A 13 8.60 5.00 0.22
CA LEU A 13 7.22 5.06 0.66
C LEU A 13 6.88 6.53 0.99
N PRO A 14 5.85 7.13 0.37
CA PRO A 14 5.45 8.50 0.69
C PRO A 14 4.97 8.62 2.14
N ALA A 15 5.29 9.73 2.81
CA ALA A 15 4.77 10.01 4.14
C ALA A 15 3.30 10.46 4.09
N LEU A 16 2.54 10.09 5.12
CA LEU A 16 1.16 10.52 5.38
C LEU A 16 1.03 11.02 6.82
N ASP A 17 2.07 11.70 7.30
CA ASP A 17 2.23 12.22 8.66
C ASP A 17 1.45 13.54 8.90
N VAL A 18 0.80 14.06 7.86
CA VAL A 18 -0.05 15.25 7.92
C VAL A 18 -1.45 14.90 7.39
N ALA A 19 -2.48 15.40 8.05
CA ALA A 19 -3.85 15.29 7.55
C ALA A 19 -4.09 16.34 6.45
N ASP A 20 -4.48 15.88 5.26
CA ASP A 20 -4.74 16.73 4.10
C ASP A 20 -6.23 16.73 3.67
N GLY A 21 -7.07 15.96 4.37
CA GLY A 21 -8.50 15.83 4.08
C GLY A 21 -8.82 15.01 2.83
N GLN A 22 -7.84 14.29 2.27
CA GLN A 22 -8.01 13.50 1.06
C GLN A 22 -8.12 12.01 1.36
N ALA A 23 -8.89 11.30 0.53
CA ALA A 23 -8.84 9.85 0.52
C ALA A 23 -7.69 9.43 -0.40
N HIS A 24 -6.79 8.58 0.08
CA HIS A 24 -5.65 8.09 -0.70
C HIS A 24 -5.95 6.70 -1.24
N ARG A 25 -5.78 6.53 -2.55
CA ARG A 25 -5.86 5.26 -3.25
C ARG A 25 -4.53 5.01 -3.94
N TRP A 26 -3.71 4.17 -3.32
CA TRP A 26 -2.34 3.91 -3.76
C TRP A 26 -2.23 2.53 -4.40
N TYR A 27 -1.90 2.50 -5.69
CA TYR A 27 -1.49 1.28 -6.36
C TYR A 27 -0.03 1.01 -6.02
N LEU A 28 0.20 -0.10 -5.31
CA LEU A 28 1.51 -0.50 -4.80
C LEU A 28 2.21 -1.39 -5.81
N TRP A 29 3.45 -1.03 -6.14
CA TRP A 29 4.26 -1.72 -7.14
C TRP A 29 5.66 -1.98 -6.59
N TRP A 30 6.32 -2.98 -7.16
CA TRP A 30 7.76 -3.17 -7.05
C TRP A 30 8.37 -3.17 -8.45
N ARG A 31 9.03 -2.07 -8.81
CA ARG A 31 9.49 -1.81 -10.17
C ARG A 31 8.32 -1.96 -11.16
N THR A 32 8.33 -3.00 -11.99
CA THR A 32 7.32 -3.26 -13.03
C THR A 32 6.22 -4.23 -12.58
N ARG A 33 6.21 -4.67 -11.33
CA ARG A 33 5.24 -5.66 -10.83
C ARG A 33 4.19 -5.02 -9.94
N PRO A 34 2.89 -5.17 -10.22
CA PRO A 34 1.84 -4.77 -9.30
C PRO A 34 1.82 -5.71 -8.09
N LEU A 35 1.69 -5.14 -6.89
CA LEU A 35 1.65 -5.88 -5.63
C LEU A 35 0.32 -5.76 -4.88
N GLY A 36 -0.39 -4.64 -5.02
CA GLY A 36 -1.66 -4.47 -4.33
C GLY A 36 -2.21 -3.05 -4.38
N LEU A 37 -3.26 -2.83 -3.60
CA LEU A 37 -3.92 -1.54 -3.43
C LEU A 37 -3.98 -1.21 -1.94
N LEU A 38 -3.51 -0.03 -1.56
CA LEU A 38 -3.77 0.55 -0.25
C LEU A 38 -4.80 1.67 -0.39
N ALA A 39 -5.80 1.63 0.49
CA ALA A 39 -6.83 2.63 0.59
C ALA A 39 -6.85 3.23 1.99
N LEU A 40 -6.75 4.55 2.06
CA LEU A 40 -6.83 5.31 3.29
C LEU A 40 -7.88 6.40 3.14
N GLU A 41 -8.78 6.48 4.12
CA GLU A 41 -9.80 7.51 4.22
C GLU A 41 -9.27 8.72 5.00
N PRO A 42 -9.83 9.93 4.80
CA PRO A 42 -9.32 11.14 5.45
C PRO A 42 -9.27 11.06 6.97
N TRP A 43 -10.24 10.38 7.59
CA TRP A 43 -10.34 10.21 9.04
C TRP A 43 -9.30 9.25 9.63
N GLN A 44 -8.56 8.53 8.77
CA GLN A 44 -7.47 7.65 9.18
C GLN A 44 -6.12 8.40 9.24
N LEU A 45 -6.06 9.63 8.74
CA LEU A 45 -4.87 10.48 8.76
C LEU A 45 -4.79 11.31 10.07
N PRO A 46 -3.58 11.66 10.53
CA PRO A 46 -2.28 11.26 10.00
C PRO A 46 -1.92 9.80 10.35
N VAL A 47 -1.09 9.17 9.51
CA VAL A 47 -0.58 7.81 9.70
C VAL A 47 0.94 7.89 9.90
N THR A 48 1.43 7.38 11.03
CA THR A 48 2.87 7.27 11.29
C THR A 48 3.55 6.37 10.27
N SER A 49 4.83 6.59 9.99
CA SER A 49 5.58 5.77 9.03
C SER A 49 5.56 4.27 9.38
N GLU A 50 5.61 3.94 10.68
CA GLU A 50 5.52 2.55 11.15
C GLU A 50 4.16 1.92 10.86
N ARG A 51 3.07 2.63 11.19
CA ARG A 51 1.72 2.15 10.89
C ARG A 51 1.48 2.04 9.39
N LEU A 52 1.98 3.00 8.61
CA LEU A 52 1.86 2.98 7.16
C LEU A 52 2.61 1.78 6.57
N ALA A 53 3.83 1.50 7.05
CA ALA A 53 4.60 0.32 6.64
C ALA A 53 3.83 -0.98 6.95
N GLY A 54 3.19 -1.09 8.12
CA GLY A 54 2.35 -2.23 8.47
C GLY A 54 1.14 -2.40 7.53
N LEU A 55 0.45 -1.31 7.19
CA LEU A 55 -0.68 -1.32 6.27
C LEU A 55 -0.26 -1.70 4.85
N VAL A 56 0.87 -1.17 4.38
CA VAL A 56 1.48 -1.53 3.08
C VAL A 56 1.86 -3.00 3.07
N ALA A 57 2.53 -3.50 4.12
CA ALA A 57 2.93 -4.89 4.23
C ALA A 57 1.73 -5.83 4.17
N ALA A 58 0.65 -5.52 4.90
CA ALA A 58 -0.59 -6.28 4.83
C ALA A 58 -1.22 -6.25 3.43
N ALA A 59 -1.20 -5.10 2.75
CA ALA A 59 -1.78 -4.95 1.41
C ALA A 59 -1.02 -5.74 0.32
N ILE A 60 0.30 -5.91 0.46
CA ILE A 60 1.12 -6.65 -0.52
C ILE A 60 1.32 -8.12 -0.16
N ALA A 61 1.01 -8.53 1.08
CA ALA A 61 1.26 -9.89 1.58
C ALA A 61 0.69 -10.99 0.66
N PRO A 62 -0.53 -10.87 0.10
CA PRO A 62 -1.06 -11.90 -0.81
C PRO A 62 -0.18 -12.05 -2.07
N ALA A 63 0.17 -10.94 -2.72
CA ALA A 63 1.01 -10.97 -3.92
C ALA A 63 2.42 -11.48 -3.64
N VAL A 64 3.00 -11.15 -2.48
CA VAL A 64 4.31 -11.70 -2.06
C VAL A 64 4.19 -13.20 -1.77
N GLY A 65 3.12 -13.64 -1.12
CA GLY A 65 2.84 -15.06 -0.88
C GLY A 65 2.75 -15.85 -2.19
N ASP A 66 2.00 -15.35 -3.17
CA ASP A 66 1.88 -15.96 -4.49
C ASP A 66 3.22 -16.00 -5.25
N LEU A 67 4.09 -15.00 -5.06
CA LEU A 67 5.43 -15.00 -5.66
C LEU A 67 6.37 -16.03 -5.02
N LEU A 68 6.28 -16.22 -3.71
CA LEU A 68 7.11 -17.18 -2.97
C LEU A 68 6.61 -18.62 -3.17
N HIS A 69 5.30 -18.79 -3.31
CA HIS A 69 4.64 -20.08 -3.46
C HIS A 69 3.61 -20.04 -4.61
N PRO A 70 4.07 -20.04 -5.86
CA PRO A 70 3.17 -20.01 -7.02
C PRO A 70 2.22 -21.22 -7.00
N GLY A 71 0.92 -20.95 -6.94
CA GLY A 71 -0.14 -21.97 -6.86
C GLY A 71 -0.57 -22.37 -5.44
N GLY A 72 0.00 -21.76 -4.40
CA GLY A 72 -0.29 -22.07 -2.99
C GLY A 72 -1.59 -21.48 -2.44
N GLY A 73 -2.20 -20.52 -3.15
CA GLY A 73 -3.51 -19.97 -2.81
C GLY A 73 -3.62 -19.48 -1.37
N PHE A 74 -2.80 -18.50 -0.97
CA PHE A 74 -3.12 -17.70 0.22
C PHE A 74 -4.12 -16.60 -0.17
N ALA A 75 -5.32 -17.04 -0.57
CA ALA A 75 -6.47 -16.18 -0.73
C ALA A 75 -7.23 -16.13 0.60
N ALA A 76 -7.17 -14.96 1.25
CA ALA A 76 -8.05 -14.40 2.28
C ALA A 76 -8.53 -15.30 3.43
#